data_AF-A0A2H1KN27-F1
#
_entry.id   AF-A0A2H1KN27-F1
#
_cell.length_a   1.000
_cell.length_b   1.000
_cell.length_c   1.000
_cell.angle_alpha   90.00
_cell.angle_beta   90.00
_cell.angle_gamma   90.00
#
_symmetry.space_group_name_H-M   'P 1'
#
loop_
_entity.id
_entity.type
_entity.pdbx_description
1 polymer ?
#
loop_
_entity_poly.entity_id
_entity_poly.type
_entity_poly.pdbx_seq_one_letter_code
_entity_poly.pdbx_strand_id
1 'polypeptide(L)'
;MTLNPKKLRNRLSKATKNIAYSPVVRNRLRNLAQSNAARLLFDYAERRGYEGHLRRLLSELPPKDGYFAKLTIKDWKSHQGGELDLICKGETVFSCPVEGSVSERDLELRNFVVPSDRESDFSISLPAQYSIQIGKGTFSTAPQANYDRRHNILNDHGVYYSVRGNLQTATSIIFSFPAYSSPGSSVTYPVQDLAPISDSELQNGVAIVSFQDRYGTEGTFMTMDSSGRSVLDQVKSTISNLIEEATVNTDRVLFFGAGKGASTALIFAEDHPDATLVVVAPYIDIPYRFDQLGTDYPSKFLPTAVQPKQLLRTYLRQSRVIHYFYSLRDELANCSLIEFAGGCDHLQKYCVDARHEELLHVSERTVLSIIRRFLSQEPDAGLPVRQINRYADMDSVGFQFRIDDSFLPSQEIDWYLQMSIGTSKHLQKLTDHELPFVKFTSRDQRLIASSSFDSYADAVVGFDRSSSRWVGPIRDDEPLLSASQDVKGNIPHPISLEQGSPADYCILTENGLESFSYRSMRSATRLGDSVSDSLDVYLVDSVEDFDLSEARFFSGTQFVAAVSSTASVAATQIFIDRIRSSSRCDTVNVFSGRFYAEAGTDPLALLDDVIVNHGPQ
;
A
#
# COMPACT_ATOMS: atom_id res chain seq x y z
N MET A 1 -2.54 44.85 -50.14
CA MET A 1 -2.79 44.15 -48.86
C MET A 1 -1.47 43.59 -48.34
N THR A 2 -0.82 44.27 -47.39
CA THR A 2 0.42 43.80 -46.77
C THR A 2 0.07 42.76 -45.69
N LEU A 3 0.46 41.50 -45.92
CA LEU A 3 0.32 40.43 -44.94
C LEU A 3 1.15 40.77 -43.71
N ASN A 4 0.49 41.00 -42.57
CA ASN A 4 1.17 41.25 -41.31
C ASN A 4 2.08 40.06 -40.96
N PRO A 5 3.41 40.24 -40.91
CA PRO A 5 4.37 39.13 -40.73
C PRO A 5 4.18 38.39 -39.41
N LYS A 6 3.64 39.04 -38.36
CA LYS A 6 3.26 38.37 -37.11
C LYS A 6 2.08 37.42 -37.29
N LYS A 7 1.05 37.81 -38.06
CA LYS A 7 -0.10 36.94 -38.37
C LYS A 7 0.32 35.75 -39.23
N LEU A 8 1.22 35.95 -40.20
CA LEU A 8 1.74 34.87 -41.04
C LEU A 8 2.59 33.88 -40.23
N ARG A 9 3.50 34.38 -39.38
CA ARG A 9 4.32 33.55 -38.47
C ARG A 9 3.45 32.75 -37.50
N ASN A 10 2.40 33.35 -36.95
CA ASN A 10 1.45 32.64 -36.06
C ASN A 10 0.66 31.56 -36.81
N ARG A 11 0.22 31.84 -38.04
CA ARG A 11 -0.46 30.84 -38.89
C ARG A 11 0.43 29.67 -39.26
N LEU A 12 1.68 29.95 -39.69
CA LEU A 12 2.67 28.92 -40.00
C LEU A 12 3.01 28.08 -38.76
N SER A 13 3.29 28.74 -37.63
CA SER A 13 3.54 28.06 -36.36
C SER A 13 2.38 27.15 -35.94
N LYS A 14 1.13 27.63 -36.07
CA LYS A 14 -0.06 26.82 -35.76
C LYS A 14 -0.23 25.64 -36.71
N ALA A 15 0.01 25.83 -38.00
CA ALA A 15 -0.04 24.77 -39.00
C ALA A 15 1.05 23.70 -38.75
N THR A 16 2.29 24.13 -38.51
CA THR A 16 3.41 23.22 -38.19
C THR A 16 3.13 22.45 -36.90
N LYS A 17 2.63 23.10 -35.84
CA LYS A 17 2.23 22.40 -34.61
C LYS A 17 1.11 21.40 -34.88
N ASN A 18 0.08 21.76 -35.64
CA ASN A 18 -1.01 20.83 -35.95
C ASN A 18 -0.54 19.58 -36.71
N ILE A 19 0.42 19.73 -37.63
CA ILE A 19 1.03 18.60 -38.34
C ILE A 19 1.90 17.77 -37.39
N ALA A 20 2.79 18.42 -36.62
CA ALA A 20 3.71 17.76 -35.69
C ALA A 20 2.97 16.98 -34.60
N TYR A 21 1.85 17.50 -34.11
CA TYR A 21 0.99 16.85 -33.11
C TYR A 21 -0.13 15.99 -33.74
N SER A 22 -0.13 15.77 -35.05
CA SER A 22 -1.10 14.86 -35.66
C SER A 22 -0.83 13.42 -35.22
N PRO A 23 -1.87 12.59 -35.01
CA PRO A 23 -1.69 11.21 -34.56
C PRO A 23 -0.74 10.39 -35.44
N VAL A 24 -0.84 10.55 -36.75
CA VAL A 24 -0.01 9.83 -37.74
C VAL A 24 1.47 10.19 -37.59
N VAL A 25 1.79 11.48 -37.48
CA VAL A 25 3.17 11.94 -37.35
C VAL A 25 3.76 11.54 -36.00
N ARG A 26 3.00 11.68 -34.90
CA ARG A 26 3.47 11.27 -33.57
C ARG A 26 3.71 9.77 -33.47
N ASN A 27 2.80 8.94 -33.99
CA ASN A 27 2.99 7.49 -33.97
C ASN A 27 4.23 7.08 -34.77
N ARG A 28 4.45 7.70 -35.96
CA ARG A 28 5.68 7.48 -36.73
C ARG A 28 6.93 7.92 -35.98
N LEU A 29 6.90 9.08 -35.30
CA LEU A 29 8.02 9.57 -34.52
C LEU A 29 8.32 8.71 -33.30
N ARG A 30 7.29 8.20 -32.61
CA ARG A 30 7.45 7.24 -31.51
C ARG A 30 8.09 5.95 -32.00
N ASN A 31 7.63 5.41 -33.12
CA ASN A 31 8.23 4.22 -33.73
C ASN A 31 9.68 4.48 -34.20
N LEU A 32 9.95 5.65 -34.79
CA LEU A 32 11.31 6.02 -35.19
C LEU A 32 12.24 6.19 -33.99
N ALA A 33 11.73 6.72 -32.88
CA ALA A 33 12.51 6.93 -31.64
C ALA A 33 13.06 5.64 -31.03
N GLN A 34 12.55 4.48 -31.44
CA GLN A 34 13.05 3.17 -31.03
C GLN A 34 14.27 2.70 -31.84
N SER A 35 14.58 3.34 -32.96
CA SER A 35 15.74 2.96 -33.77
C SER A 35 17.05 3.48 -33.16
N ASN A 36 18.11 2.67 -33.21
CA ASN A 36 19.46 3.09 -32.83
C ASN A 36 19.91 4.38 -33.56
N ALA A 37 19.45 4.57 -34.81
CA ALA A 37 19.73 5.77 -35.60
C ALA A 37 19.02 7.03 -35.04
N ALA A 38 17.82 6.89 -34.50
CA ALA A 38 17.11 8.00 -33.89
C ALA A 38 17.72 8.41 -32.55
N ARG A 39 18.31 7.48 -31.80
CA ARG A 39 18.99 7.77 -30.53
C ARG A 39 20.05 8.88 -30.67
N LEU A 40 20.83 8.86 -31.76
CA LEU A 40 21.79 9.92 -32.09
C LEU A 40 21.14 11.30 -32.34
N LEU A 41 19.97 11.31 -32.99
CA LEU A 41 19.20 12.54 -33.23
C LEU A 41 18.59 13.09 -31.93
N PHE A 42 18.10 12.20 -31.05
CA PHE A 42 17.62 12.57 -29.73
C PHE A 42 18.75 13.12 -28.87
N ASP A 43 19.88 12.43 -28.77
CA ASP A 43 21.07 12.91 -28.05
C ASP A 43 21.53 14.28 -28.56
N TYR A 44 21.54 14.48 -29.89
CA TYR A 44 21.90 15.76 -30.48
C TYR A 44 20.93 16.88 -30.09
N ALA A 45 19.63 16.60 -30.13
CA ALA A 45 18.62 17.59 -29.80
C ALA A 45 18.54 17.86 -28.29
N GLU A 46 18.80 16.87 -27.44
CA GLU A 46 18.97 17.03 -25.99
C GLU A 46 20.16 17.93 -25.67
N ARG A 47 21.33 17.70 -26.30
CA ARG A 47 22.52 18.58 -26.15
C ARG A 47 22.25 20.04 -26.56
N ARG A 48 21.25 20.27 -27.40
CA ARG A 48 20.80 21.61 -27.82
C ARG A 48 19.69 22.20 -26.94
N GLY A 49 19.27 21.49 -25.90
CA GLY A 49 18.21 21.93 -24.97
C GLY A 49 16.78 21.71 -25.49
N TYR A 50 16.59 20.91 -26.53
CA TYR A 50 15.26 20.60 -27.09
C TYR A 50 14.58 19.37 -26.47
N GLU A 51 15.18 18.78 -25.43
CA GLU A 51 14.69 17.59 -24.73
C GLU A 51 13.20 17.66 -24.38
N GLY A 52 12.76 18.74 -23.71
CA GLY A 52 11.37 18.91 -23.31
C GLY A 52 10.39 19.00 -24.49
N HIS A 53 10.83 19.56 -25.63
CA HIS A 53 10.00 19.64 -26.83
C HIS A 53 9.87 18.27 -27.51
N LEU A 54 10.95 17.50 -27.55
CA LEU A 54 10.95 16.15 -28.08
C LEU A 54 10.12 15.21 -27.22
N ARG A 55 10.30 15.23 -25.90
CA ARG A 55 9.46 14.45 -24.97
C ARG A 55 7.99 14.77 -25.13
N ARG A 56 7.64 16.06 -25.23
CA ARG A 56 6.25 16.48 -25.46
C ARG A 56 5.70 16.03 -26.81
N LEU A 57 6.54 15.98 -27.85
CA LEU A 57 6.18 15.46 -29.17
C LEU A 57 5.99 13.93 -29.14
N LEU A 58 6.80 13.22 -28.35
CA LEU A 58 6.77 11.76 -28.23
C LEU A 58 5.79 11.23 -27.18
N SER A 59 5.20 12.09 -26.35
CA SER A 59 4.27 11.66 -25.30
C SER A 59 3.02 10.98 -25.86
N GLU A 60 2.12 10.55 -24.97
CA GLU A 60 0.76 10.17 -25.38
C GLU A 60 -0.03 11.32 -26.03
N LEU A 61 -1.00 10.91 -26.85
CA LEU A 61 -2.00 11.78 -27.46
C LEU A 61 -3.16 11.96 -26.48
N PRO A 62 -3.62 13.19 -26.21
CA PRO A 62 -4.80 13.38 -25.38
C PRO A 62 -6.02 12.70 -26.04
N PRO A 63 -7.09 12.43 -25.27
CA PRO A 63 -8.33 11.93 -25.84
C PRO A 63 -8.89 12.91 -26.87
N LYS A 64 -9.81 12.43 -27.72
CA LYS A 64 -10.42 13.26 -28.76
C LYS A 64 -11.03 14.50 -28.12
N ASP A 65 -10.71 15.67 -28.69
CA ASP A 65 -11.16 16.99 -28.21
C ASP A 65 -10.65 17.40 -26.81
N GLY A 66 -9.73 16.62 -26.21
CA GLY A 66 -9.07 16.93 -24.95
C GLY A 66 -7.65 17.49 -25.10
N TYR A 67 -7.14 18.06 -24.01
CA TYR A 67 -5.79 18.61 -23.90
C TYR A 67 -5.17 18.26 -22.56
N PHE A 68 -3.85 18.15 -22.50
CA PHE A 68 -3.15 18.08 -21.21
C PHE A 68 -3.03 19.48 -20.62
N ALA A 69 -3.14 19.56 -19.31
CA ALA A 69 -2.93 20.77 -18.54
C ALA A 69 -1.75 20.62 -17.57
N LYS A 70 -1.12 21.76 -17.26
CA LYS A 70 -0.26 21.96 -16.11
C LYS A 70 -0.81 23.15 -15.32
N LEU A 71 -1.13 22.93 -14.05
CA LEU A 71 -1.57 23.95 -13.12
C LEU A 71 -0.45 24.19 -12.10
N THR A 72 -0.07 25.45 -11.92
CA THR A 72 0.91 25.88 -10.92
C THR A 72 0.24 26.84 -9.95
N ILE A 73 0.25 26.51 -8.67
CA ILE A 73 -0.34 27.31 -7.58
C ILE A 73 0.80 27.85 -6.72
N LYS A 74 0.84 29.18 -6.59
CA LYS A 74 1.80 29.87 -5.73
C LYS A 74 1.25 29.95 -4.31
N ASP A 75 2.15 29.94 -3.34
CA ASP A 75 1.82 30.05 -1.91
C ASP A 75 0.76 29.04 -1.45
N TRP A 76 0.81 27.85 -2.06
CA TRP A 76 -0.16 26.77 -1.84
C TRP A 76 -0.24 26.34 -0.37
N LYS A 77 0.84 26.52 0.40
CA LYS A 77 0.91 26.16 1.83
C LYS A 77 -0.12 26.89 2.68
N SER A 78 -0.49 28.11 2.30
CA SER A 78 -1.56 28.87 2.99
C SER A 78 -2.95 28.26 2.79
N HIS A 79 -3.09 27.33 1.84
CA HIS A 79 -4.32 26.64 1.47
C HIS A 79 -4.24 25.13 1.73
N GLN A 80 -3.21 24.65 2.46
CA GLN A 80 -3.00 23.23 2.73
C GLN A 80 -4.21 22.61 3.46
N GLY A 81 -4.62 21.43 3.02
CA GLY A 81 -5.79 20.71 3.57
C GLY A 81 -7.14 21.21 3.04
N GLY A 82 -7.17 22.23 2.18
CA GLY A 82 -8.36 22.61 1.42
C GLY A 82 -8.54 21.78 0.14
N GLU A 83 -9.68 21.94 -0.52
CA GLU A 83 -9.93 21.36 -1.84
C GLU A 83 -9.68 22.37 -2.96
N LEU A 84 -9.02 21.91 -4.02
CA LEU A 84 -8.77 22.67 -5.23
C LEU A 84 -9.65 22.13 -6.35
N ASP A 85 -10.56 22.97 -6.86
CA ASP A 85 -11.29 22.70 -8.08
C ASP A 85 -10.75 23.55 -9.22
N LEU A 86 -10.47 22.91 -10.36
CA LEU A 86 -10.28 23.59 -11.62
C LEU A 86 -11.62 23.63 -12.35
N ILE A 87 -12.09 24.84 -12.63
CA ILE A 87 -13.39 25.13 -13.23
C ILE A 87 -13.16 25.57 -14.67
N CYS A 88 -13.83 24.93 -15.62
CA CYS A 88 -13.87 25.32 -17.03
C CYS A 88 -15.30 25.70 -17.40
N LYS A 89 -15.53 26.97 -17.75
CA LYS A 89 -16.87 27.46 -18.18
C LYS A 89 -18.01 27.15 -17.18
N GLY A 90 -17.71 27.11 -15.89
CA GLY A 90 -18.68 26.88 -14.82
C GLY A 90 -18.81 25.43 -14.37
N GLU A 91 -18.08 24.49 -14.97
CA GLU A 91 -18.05 23.08 -14.56
C GLU A 91 -16.68 22.71 -13.98
N THR A 92 -16.66 21.97 -12.87
CA THR A 92 -15.42 21.39 -12.33
C THR A 92 -14.93 20.29 -13.26
N VAL A 93 -13.71 20.45 -13.78
CA VAL A 93 -13.08 19.50 -14.73
C VAL A 93 -11.94 18.72 -14.11
N PHE A 94 -11.44 19.15 -12.95
CA PHE A 94 -10.42 18.46 -12.17
C PHE A 94 -10.56 18.95 -10.73
N SER A 95 -10.47 18.03 -9.77
CA SER A 95 -10.46 18.34 -8.34
C SER A 95 -9.41 17.50 -7.63
N CYS A 96 -8.73 18.10 -6.65
CA CYS A 96 -7.81 17.39 -5.78
C CYS A 96 -7.65 18.11 -4.44
N PRO A 97 -7.25 17.41 -3.36
CA PRO A 97 -6.81 18.06 -2.14
C PRO A 97 -5.54 18.89 -2.38
N VAL A 98 -5.39 19.99 -1.64
CA VAL A 98 -4.18 20.82 -1.64
C VAL A 98 -3.14 20.19 -0.73
N GLU A 99 -2.35 19.32 -1.33
CA GLU A 99 -1.23 18.64 -0.69
C GLU A 99 0.04 18.85 -1.52
N GLY A 100 1.18 18.93 -0.86
CA GLY A 100 2.45 19.25 -1.51
C GLY A 100 3.65 18.79 -0.69
N SER A 101 4.78 18.55 -1.36
CA SER A 101 6.02 18.22 -0.65
C SER A 101 6.52 19.42 0.18
N VAL A 102 7.06 19.15 1.37
CA VAL A 102 7.54 20.18 2.32
C VAL A 102 8.56 21.13 1.68
N SER A 103 9.32 20.63 0.70
CA SER A 103 10.44 21.33 0.06
C SER A 103 10.07 22.34 -1.02
N GLU A 104 8.83 22.37 -1.51
CA GLU A 104 8.51 23.11 -2.74
C GLU A 104 7.84 24.48 -2.53
N ARG A 105 8.27 25.43 -3.36
CA ARG A 105 7.83 26.82 -3.33
C ARG A 105 6.46 27.02 -3.98
N ASP A 106 6.19 26.28 -5.06
CA ASP A 106 4.94 26.29 -5.81
C ASP A 106 4.41 24.84 -5.91
N LEU A 107 3.10 24.65 -5.89
CA LEU A 107 2.44 23.36 -6.12
C LEU A 107 2.20 23.20 -7.62
N GLU A 108 2.77 22.16 -8.24
CA GLU A 108 2.62 21.90 -9.67
C GLU A 108 1.87 20.58 -9.94
N LEU A 109 0.66 20.68 -10.46
CA LEU A 109 -0.17 19.56 -10.92
C LEU A 109 -0.06 19.46 -12.44
N ARG A 110 0.15 18.26 -12.98
CA ARG A 110 0.52 18.07 -14.39
C ARG A 110 -0.23 16.88 -15.01
N ASN A 111 -0.40 16.93 -16.32
CA ASN A 111 -0.84 15.80 -17.17
C ASN A 111 -2.27 15.30 -16.94
N PHE A 112 -3.10 16.05 -16.22
CA PHE A 112 -4.55 15.82 -16.23
C PHE A 112 -5.18 16.38 -17.52
N VAL A 113 -6.30 15.79 -17.94
CA VAL A 113 -7.00 16.13 -19.18
C VAL A 113 -8.04 17.22 -18.94
N VAL A 114 -8.09 18.20 -19.84
CA VAL A 114 -9.07 19.30 -19.82
C VAL A 114 -9.75 19.50 -21.19
N PRO A 115 -10.96 20.08 -21.23
CA PRO A 115 -11.77 20.16 -22.47
C PRO A 115 -11.50 21.39 -23.35
N SER A 116 -10.63 22.32 -22.96
CA SER A 116 -10.34 23.55 -23.72
C SER A 116 -8.84 23.75 -23.93
N ASP A 117 -8.46 24.31 -25.09
CA ASP A 117 -7.09 24.72 -25.42
C ASP A 117 -6.74 26.15 -24.99
N ARG A 118 -7.68 26.86 -24.36
CA ARG A 118 -7.55 28.26 -23.98
C ARG A 118 -7.40 28.41 -22.47
N GLU A 119 -6.25 28.92 -22.04
CA GLU A 119 -5.96 29.18 -20.62
C GLU A 119 -7.00 30.11 -19.96
N SER A 120 -7.58 31.04 -20.71
CA SER A 120 -8.61 31.98 -20.23
C SER A 120 -9.97 31.35 -19.91
N ASP A 121 -10.21 30.11 -20.33
CA ASP A 121 -11.47 29.42 -20.07
C ASP A 121 -11.52 28.81 -18.65
N PHE A 122 -10.40 28.86 -17.94
CA PHE A 122 -10.20 28.19 -16.66
C PHE A 122 -10.08 29.17 -15.49
N SER A 123 -10.60 28.74 -14.34
CA SER A 123 -10.41 29.35 -13.03
C SER A 123 -10.22 28.29 -11.96
N ILE A 124 -9.68 28.65 -10.80
CA ILE A 124 -9.62 27.74 -9.64
C ILE A 124 -10.59 28.21 -8.54
N SER A 125 -11.09 27.29 -7.71
CA SER A 125 -11.96 27.62 -6.57
C SER A 125 -11.21 28.34 -5.44
N LEU A 126 -9.90 28.13 -5.33
CA LEU A 126 -9.09 28.72 -4.27
C LEU A 126 -8.71 30.17 -4.57
N PRO A 127 -8.67 31.06 -3.55
CA PRO A 127 -8.20 32.44 -3.70
C PRO A 127 -6.66 32.53 -3.79
N ALA A 128 -6.04 31.64 -4.56
CA ALA A 128 -4.60 31.54 -4.73
C ALA A 128 -4.16 32.16 -6.07
N GLN A 129 -2.92 32.67 -6.12
CA GLN A 129 -2.31 33.01 -7.41
C GLN A 129 -1.94 31.74 -8.16
N TYR A 130 -2.39 31.61 -9.40
CA TYR A 130 -2.11 30.43 -10.22
C TYR A 130 -1.74 30.78 -11.66
N SER A 131 -1.15 29.80 -12.34
CA SER A 131 -0.99 29.81 -13.79
C SER A 131 -1.35 28.44 -14.35
N ILE A 132 -2.05 28.42 -15.48
CA ILE A 132 -2.37 27.19 -16.20
C ILE A 132 -1.69 27.22 -17.57
N GLN A 133 -1.14 26.08 -17.99
CA GLN A 133 -0.59 25.87 -19.33
C GLN A 133 -1.31 24.71 -19.98
N ILE A 134 -1.73 24.88 -21.23
CA ILE A 134 -2.46 23.85 -21.97
C ILE A 134 -1.68 23.38 -23.21
N GLY A 135 -1.77 22.09 -23.54
CA GLY A 135 -1.45 21.67 -24.91
C GLY A 135 -1.59 20.18 -25.21
N LYS A 136 -1.15 19.82 -26.42
CA LYS A 136 -1.42 18.51 -27.05
C LYS A 136 -0.45 17.38 -26.68
N GLY A 137 0.49 17.64 -25.78
CA GLY A 137 1.43 16.65 -25.27
C GLY A 137 1.71 16.91 -23.80
N THR A 138 2.15 15.88 -23.09
CA THR A 138 2.37 15.90 -21.65
C THR A 138 3.47 16.88 -21.25
N PHE A 139 3.35 17.41 -20.05
CA PHE A 139 4.31 18.30 -19.41
C PHE A 139 5.31 17.48 -18.59
N SER A 140 6.58 17.85 -18.72
CA SER A 140 7.70 17.35 -17.93
C SER A 140 8.44 18.54 -17.34
N THR A 141 9.12 18.32 -16.22
CA THR A 141 9.96 19.35 -15.57
C THR A 141 11.43 19.13 -15.87
N ALA A 142 12.25 20.18 -15.70
CA ALA A 142 13.71 20.05 -15.76
C ALA A 142 14.26 19.16 -14.63
N PRO A 143 13.75 19.22 -13.38
CA PRO A 143 14.07 18.24 -12.34
C PRO A 143 13.79 16.78 -12.75
N GLN A 144 12.65 16.47 -13.38
CA GLN A 144 12.37 15.12 -13.89
C GLN A 144 13.39 14.71 -14.96
N ALA A 145 13.72 15.60 -15.90
CA ALA A 145 14.74 15.31 -16.92
C ALA A 145 16.13 15.06 -16.31
N ASN A 146 16.51 15.84 -15.29
CA ASN A 146 17.75 15.62 -14.55
C ASN A 146 17.73 14.30 -13.78
N TYR A 147 16.60 13.95 -13.16
CA TYR A 147 16.40 12.68 -12.48
C TYR A 147 16.58 11.51 -13.47
N ASP A 148 15.91 11.58 -14.61
CA ASP A 148 15.99 10.54 -15.63
C ASP A 148 17.41 10.31 -16.14
N ARG A 149 18.16 11.39 -16.37
CA ARG A 149 19.58 11.31 -16.75
C ARG A 149 20.43 10.73 -15.63
N ARG A 150 20.18 11.10 -14.38
CA ARG A 150 20.91 10.58 -13.21
C ARG A 150 20.68 9.08 -13.00
N HIS A 151 19.45 8.61 -13.23
CA HIS A 151 19.05 7.22 -13.01
C HIS A 151 19.04 6.37 -14.29
N ASN A 152 19.52 6.90 -15.42
CA ASN A 152 19.53 6.23 -16.73
C ASN A 152 18.18 5.65 -17.13
N ILE A 153 17.11 6.43 -16.98
CA ILE A 153 15.76 5.99 -17.32
C ILE A 153 15.63 5.79 -18.84
N LEU A 154 15.26 4.57 -19.22
CA LEU A 154 14.89 4.15 -20.57
C LEU A 154 13.40 4.39 -20.81
N ASN A 155 13.04 4.55 -22.07
CA ASN A 155 11.65 4.66 -22.52
C ASN A 155 11.42 3.63 -23.62
N ASP A 156 10.72 2.56 -23.27
CA ASP A 156 10.34 1.48 -24.17
C ASP A 156 8.86 1.62 -24.54
N HIS A 157 8.58 2.18 -25.72
CA HIS A 157 7.24 2.44 -26.23
C HIS A 157 6.32 3.33 -25.34
N GLY A 158 6.81 3.95 -24.29
CA GLY A 158 6.01 4.67 -23.29
C GLY A 158 6.05 4.04 -21.90
N VAL A 159 6.70 2.88 -21.74
CA VAL A 159 7.05 2.28 -20.45
C VAL A 159 8.41 2.83 -20.04
N TYR A 160 8.50 3.36 -18.82
CA TYR A 160 9.71 4.00 -18.33
C TYR A 160 10.33 3.17 -17.22
N TYR A 161 11.62 2.87 -17.32
CA TYR A 161 12.33 2.09 -16.32
C TYR A 161 13.83 2.35 -16.34
N SER A 162 14.52 2.12 -15.23
CA SER A 162 15.97 2.00 -15.19
C SER A 162 16.39 0.54 -15.08
N VAL A 163 17.60 0.24 -15.53
CA VAL A 163 18.26 -1.05 -15.33
C VAL A 163 19.55 -0.82 -14.56
N ARG A 164 19.73 -1.53 -13.45
CA ARG A 164 21.00 -1.67 -12.73
C ARG A 164 21.48 -3.12 -12.83
N GLY A 165 22.79 -3.32 -12.90
CA GLY A 165 23.37 -4.63 -13.21
C GLY A 165 23.48 -4.86 -14.72
N ASN A 166 23.59 -6.12 -15.15
CA ASN A 166 23.73 -6.49 -16.55
C ASN A 166 22.76 -7.61 -16.92
N LEU A 167 21.73 -7.28 -17.73
CA LEU A 167 20.73 -8.23 -18.19
C LEU A 167 21.34 -9.42 -18.95
N GLN A 168 22.39 -9.19 -19.74
CA GLN A 168 23.00 -10.26 -20.57
C GLN A 168 23.71 -11.34 -19.75
N THR A 169 24.07 -11.04 -18.50
CA THR A 169 24.74 -11.97 -17.60
C THR A 169 23.90 -12.27 -16.36
N ALA A 170 22.66 -11.81 -16.33
CA ALA A 170 21.80 -11.97 -15.18
C ALA A 170 21.34 -13.44 -15.06
N THR A 171 21.46 -14.01 -13.87
CA THR A 171 20.87 -15.28 -13.48
C THR A 171 19.57 -15.09 -12.71
N SER A 172 19.32 -13.87 -12.21
CA SER A 172 18.10 -13.46 -11.52
C SER A 172 17.72 -12.01 -11.86
N ILE A 173 16.42 -11.71 -11.85
CA ILE A 173 15.89 -10.35 -12.08
C ILE A 173 14.97 -9.94 -10.93
N ILE A 174 15.13 -8.69 -10.49
CA ILE A 174 14.20 -8.03 -9.56
C ILE A 174 13.48 -6.91 -10.31
N PHE A 175 12.17 -6.98 -10.38
CA PHE A 175 11.32 -5.90 -10.86
C PHE A 175 10.81 -5.08 -9.67
N SER A 176 11.12 -3.79 -9.61
CA SER A 176 10.57 -2.87 -8.61
C SER A 176 9.62 -1.85 -9.23
N PHE A 177 8.52 -1.57 -8.53
CA PHE A 177 7.48 -0.64 -8.99
C PHE A 177 7.38 0.56 -8.05
N PRO A 178 7.03 1.76 -8.56
CA PRO A 178 7.10 2.98 -7.76
C PRO A 178 5.96 3.09 -6.75
N ALA A 179 6.26 3.63 -5.57
CA ALA A 179 5.27 4.09 -4.60
C ALA A 179 4.59 5.40 -5.07
N TYR A 180 3.58 5.88 -4.35
CA TYR A 180 3.02 7.22 -4.60
C TYR A 180 4.10 8.28 -4.40
N SER A 181 4.19 9.22 -5.35
CA SER A 181 4.88 10.48 -5.14
C SER A 181 3.94 11.44 -4.42
N SER A 182 4.46 12.29 -3.54
CA SER A 182 3.65 13.41 -3.03
C SER A 182 3.15 14.28 -4.19
N PRO A 183 1.85 14.66 -4.20
CA PRO A 183 1.33 15.63 -5.15
C PRO A 183 2.24 16.87 -5.18
N GLY A 184 2.49 17.41 -6.36
CA GLY A 184 3.34 18.60 -6.49
C GLY A 184 4.84 18.36 -6.56
N SER A 185 5.36 17.14 -6.33
CA SER A 185 6.80 16.88 -6.44
C SER A 185 7.39 17.31 -7.79
N SER A 186 8.56 17.94 -7.74
CA SER A 186 9.37 18.36 -8.88
C SER A 186 9.84 17.16 -9.71
N VAL A 187 10.01 16.00 -9.07
CA VAL A 187 10.16 14.67 -9.67
C VAL A 187 8.89 13.88 -9.36
N THR A 188 8.00 13.80 -10.34
CA THR A 188 6.66 13.23 -10.15
C THR A 188 6.70 11.71 -10.10
N TYR A 189 7.70 11.06 -10.67
CA TYR A 189 7.68 9.60 -10.80
C TYR A 189 9.05 9.00 -10.47
N PRO A 190 9.52 9.09 -9.21
CA PRO A 190 10.76 8.44 -8.82
C PRO A 190 10.62 6.92 -8.92
N VAL A 191 11.71 6.23 -9.27
CA VAL A 191 11.75 4.77 -9.16
C VAL A 191 11.77 4.37 -7.69
N GLN A 192 11.18 3.22 -7.33
CA GLN A 192 11.38 2.64 -6.00
C GLN A 192 12.81 2.10 -5.92
N ASP A 193 13.66 2.85 -5.22
CA ASP A 193 15.11 2.63 -5.22
C ASP A 193 15.50 1.50 -4.26
N LEU A 194 16.10 0.45 -4.81
CA LEU A 194 16.82 -0.57 -4.06
C LEU A 194 18.31 -0.18 -3.91
N ALA A 195 18.57 1.11 -3.66
CA ALA A 195 19.91 1.68 -3.46
C ALA A 195 20.78 0.94 -2.44
N PRO A 196 20.22 0.38 -1.34
CA PRO A 196 21.01 -0.41 -0.40
C PRO A 196 21.64 -1.68 -1.00
N ILE A 197 21.18 -2.14 -2.17
CA ILE A 197 21.84 -3.19 -2.96
C ILE A 197 22.89 -2.51 -3.82
N SER A 198 24.16 -2.77 -3.52
CA SER A 198 25.31 -2.14 -4.16
C SER A 198 25.54 -2.66 -5.59
N ASP A 199 26.19 -1.88 -6.44
CA ASP A 199 26.54 -2.32 -7.80
C ASP A 199 27.49 -3.52 -7.79
N SER A 200 28.31 -3.69 -6.74
CA SER A 200 29.15 -4.89 -6.55
C SER A 200 28.32 -6.15 -6.30
N GLU A 201 27.19 -6.05 -5.61
CA GLU A 201 26.27 -7.18 -5.44
C GLU A 201 25.60 -7.55 -6.78
N LEU A 202 25.35 -6.55 -7.64
CA LEU A 202 24.75 -6.74 -8.96
C LEU A 202 25.69 -7.38 -9.98
N GLN A 203 27.01 -7.25 -9.79
CA GLN A 203 28.02 -7.89 -10.66
C GLN A 203 27.94 -9.42 -10.65
N ASN A 204 27.29 -10.02 -9.65
CA ASN A 204 27.15 -11.47 -9.49
C ASN A 204 25.91 -12.05 -10.22
N GLY A 205 25.57 -11.52 -11.39
CA GLY A 205 24.46 -12.05 -12.20
C GLY A 205 23.08 -11.60 -11.71
N VAL A 206 22.95 -10.37 -11.21
CA VAL A 206 21.65 -9.83 -10.80
C VAL A 206 21.34 -8.56 -11.58
N ALA A 207 20.13 -8.48 -12.13
CA ALA A 207 19.60 -7.26 -12.71
C ALA A 207 18.44 -6.73 -11.86
N ILE A 208 18.44 -5.42 -11.59
CA ILE A 208 17.30 -4.72 -11.01
C ILE A 208 16.70 -3.84 -12.10
N VAL A 209 15.42 -4.03 -12.38
CA VAL A 209 14.64 -3.21 -13.30
C VAL A 209 13.63 -2.43 -12.48
N SER A 210 13.77 -1.11 -12.43
CA SER A 210 12.90 -0.25 -11.63
C SER A 210 12.02 0.61 -12.53
N PHE A 211 10.71 0.38 -12.47
CA PHE A 211 9.74 1.08 -13.29
C PHE A 211 9.36 2.46 -12.73
N GLN A 212 8.87 3.33 -13.62
CA GLN A 212 8.20 4.59 -13.29
C GLN A 212 6.78 4.59 -13.84
N ASP A 213 5.85 5.09 -13.03
CA ASP A 213 4.44 5.23 -13.39
C ASP A 213 4.17 6.69 -13.76
N ARG A 214 4.41 7.06 -15.02
CA ARG A 214 4.38 8.46 -15.49
C ARG A 214 3.01 9.00 -15.85
N TYR A 215 1.95 8.30 -15.48
CA TYR A 215 0.63 8.54 -16.03
C TYR A 215 -0.27 9.24 -15.01
N GLY A 216 -1.02 10.25 -15.42
CA GLY A 216 -1.87 11.00 -14.49
C GLY A 216 -1.08 11.74 -13.39
N THR A 217 -1.80 12.35 -12.45
CA THR A 217 -1.21 13.17 -11.37
C THR A 217 -0.62 12.31 -10.25
N GLU A 218 -1.37 11.30 -9.82
CA GLU A 218 -1.01 10.39 -8.72
C GLU A 218 -0.39 9.06 -9.22
N GLY A 219 -0.26 8.91 -10.54
CA GLY A 219 0.06 7.64 -11.19
C GLY A 219 -1.14 6.68 -11.25
N THR A 220 -1.10 5.72 -12.18
CA THR A 220 -2.24 4.87 -12.56
C THR A 220 -2.03 3.38 -12.26
N PHE A 221 -1.08 3.06 -11.38
CA PHE A 221 -0.61 1.70 -11.15
C PHE A 221 -0.01 1.08 -12.43
N MET A 222 0.40 1.93 -13.38
CA MET A 222 0.83 1.54 -14.73
C MET A 222 -0.22 0.74 -15.51
N THR A 223 -1.51 0.90 -15.19
CA THR A 223 -2.58 0.20 -15.90
C THR A 223 -3.13 1.00 -17.08
N MET A 224 -3.00 2.33 -17.03
CA MET A 224 -3.48 3.24 -18.08
C MET A 224 -2.57 4.46 -18.26
N ASP A 225 -2.58 5.06 -19.45
CA ASP A 225 -1.91 6.32 -19.72
C ASP A 225 -2.72 7.54 -19.21
N SER A 226 -2.16 8.76 -19.26
CA SER A 226 -2.88 9.96 -18.80
C SER A 226 -4.08 10.34 -19.69
N SER A 227 -4.34 9.59 -20.76
CA SER A 227 -5.53 9.73 -21.62
C SER A 227 -6.61 8.70 -21.31
N GLY A 228 -6.39 7.82 -20.32
CA GLY A 228 -7.31 6.75 -19.94
C GLY A 228 -7.27 5.52 -20.84
N ARG A 229 -6.23 5.37 -21.69
CA ARG A 229 -6.05 4.15 -22.49
C ARG A 229 -5.26 3.13 -21.69
N SER A 230 -5.65 1.86 -21.75
CA SER A 230 -4.88 0.78 -21.13
C SER A 230 -3.45 0.71 -21.68
N VAL A 231 -2.49 0.52 -20.78
CA VAL A 231 -1.08 0.22 -21.09
C VAL A 231 -0.65 -1.13 -20.48
N LEU A 232 -1.59 -1.90 -19.94
CA LEU A 232 -1.34 -3.15 -19.23
C LEU A 232 -0.53 -4.14 -20.10
N ASP A 233 -1.03 -4.47 -21.29
CA ASP A 233 -0.37 -5.43 -22.21
C ASP A 233 1.02 -4.95 -22.63
N GLN A 234 1.18 -3.63 -22.76
CA GLN A 234 2.45 -3.04 -23.12
C GLN A 234 3.48 -3.23 -22.01
N VAL A 235 3.12 -2.97 -20.75
CA VAL A 235 4.01 -3.18 -19.60
C VAL A 235 4.30 -4.68 -19.41
N LYS A 236 3.30 -5.55 -19.53
CA LYS A 236 3.46 -7.01 -19.48
C LYS A 236 4.44 -7.52 -20.55
N SER A 237 4.31 -7.01 -21.78
CA SER A 237 5.23 -7.34 -22.88
C SER A 237 6.64 -6.85 -22.61
N THR A 238 6.83 -5.63 -22.10
CA THR A 238 8.16 -5.13 -21.72
C THR A 238 8.80 -6.00 -20.63
N ILE A 239 8.06 -6.40 -19.60
CA ILE A 239 8.56 -7.31 -18.55
C ILE A 239 8.98 -8.65 -19.15
N SER A 240 8.12 -9.26 -19.97
CA SER A 240 8.39 -10.55 -20.62
C SER A 240 9.64 -10.47 -21.51
N ASN A 241 9.75 -9.42 -22.33
CA ASN A 241 10.91 -9.20 -23.19
C ASN A 241 12.21 -9.05 -22.39
N LEU A 242 12.17 -8.37 -21.24
CA LEU A 242 13.34 -8.21 -20.37
C LEU A 242 13.77 -9.54 -19.72
N ILE A 243 12.81 -10.39 -19.33
CA ILE A 243 13.09 -11.74 -18.83
C ILE A 243 13.70 -12.61 -19.95
N GLU A 244 13.12 -12.55 -21.15
CA GLU A 244 13.62 -13.27 -22.32
C GLU A 244 15.02 -12.82 -22.75
N GLU A 245 15.28 -11.50 -22.78
CA GLU A 245 16.59 -10.93 -23.09
C GLU A 245 17.66 -11.41 -22.11
N ALA A 246 17.31 -11.52 -20.83
CA ALA A 246 18.21 -12.01 -19.80
C ALA A 246 18.32 -13.54 -19.77
N THR A 247 17.46 -14.27 -20.49
CA THR A 247 17.37 -15.75 -20.46
C THR A 247 17.20 -16.31 -19.04
N VAL A 248 16.43 -15.62 -18.20
CA VAL A 248 16.19 -15.98 -16.80
C VAL A 248 14.88 -16.78 -16.67
N ASN A 249 14.90 -17.86 -15.89
CA ASN A 249 13.69 -18.62 -15.57
C ASN A 249 12.77 -17.84 -14.61
N THR A 250 11.46 -18.09 -14.67
CA THR A 250 10.45 -17.38 -13.85
C THR A 250 10.63 -17.56 -12.35
N ASP A 251 11.17 -18.69 -11.89
CA ASP A 251 11.51 -18.96 -10.47
C ASP A 251 12.69 -18.11 -9.96
N ARG A 252 13.44 -17.50 -10.88
CA ARG A 252 14.51 -16.54 -10.63
C ARG A 252 14.09 -15.09 -10.90
N VAL A 253 12.78 -14.83 -10.90
CA VAL A 253 12.19 -13.49 -10.97
C VAL A 253 11.56 -13.12 -9.63
N LEU A 254 11.81 -11.90 -9.16
CA LEU A 254 11.19 -11.32 -7.97
C LEU A 254 10.45 -10.02 -8.33
N PHE A 255 9.19 -9.92 -7.92
CA PHE A 255 8.39 -8.71 -8.01
C PHE A 255 8.35 -8.02 -6.63
N PHE A 256 8.76 -6.76 -6.59
CA PHE A 256 8.84 -5.96 -5.37
C PHE A 256 8.08 -4.64 -5.49
N GLY A 257 7.39 -4.25 -4.43
CA GLY A 257 6.90 -2.89 -4.29
C GLY A 257 6.37 -2.58 -2.90
N ALA A 258 6.13 -1.29 -2.65
CA ALA A 258 5.49 -0.79 -1.43
C ALA A 258 4.29 0.13 -1.74
N GLY A 259 3.24 0.06 -0.93
CA GLY A 259 2.00 0.81 -1.14
C GLY A 259 1.42 0.54 -2.52
N LYS A 260 1.40 1.58 -3.34
CA LYS A 260 1.01 1.50 -4.75
C LYS A 260 1.88 0.55 -5.56
N GLY A 261 3.19 0.58 -5.35
CA GLY A 261 4.14 -0.29 -6.05
C GLY A 261 3.87 -1.76 -5.73
N ALA A 262 3.42 -2.08 -4.51
CA ALA A 262 3.07 -3.44 -4.12
C ALA A 262 1.81 -3.94 -4.86
N SER A 263 0.80 -3.08 -5.02
CA SER A 263 -0.38 -3.39 -5.86
C SER A 263 -0.01 -3.57 -7.33
N THR A 264 0.88 -2.73 -7.86
CA THR A 264 1.41 -2.85 -9.22
C THR A 264 2.20 -4.15 -9.40
N ALA A 265 3.03 -4.52 -8.42
CA ALA A 265 3.74 -5.80 -8.41
C ALA A 265 2.76 -6.99 -8.49
N LEU A 266 1.66 -6.95 -7.72
CA LEU A 266 0.61 -7.97 -7.80
C LEU A 266 -0.02 -8.03 -9.19
N ILE A 267 -0.31 -6.89 -9.83
CA ILE A 267 -0.90 -6.81 -11.17
C ILE A 267 0.00 -7.47 -12.22
N PHE A 268 1.29 -7.14 -12.23
CA PHE A 268 2.19 -7.59 -13.29
C PHE A 268 2.84 -8.96 -13.04
N ALA A 269 2.73 -9.50 -11.83
CA ALA A 269 3.16 -10.87 -11.54
C ALA A 269 2.19 -11.94 -12.08
N GLU A 270 1.03 -11.57 -12.63
CA GLU A 270 -0.02 -12.52 -13.07
C GLU A 270 0.51 -13.58 -14.04
N ASP A 271 1.34 -13.17 -14.99
CA ASP A 271 1.81 -14.03 -16.09
C ASP A 271 3.08 -14.84 -15.72
N HIS A 272 3.54 -14.77 -14.47
CA HIS A 272 4.83 -15.33 -14.05
C HIS A 272 4.71 -16.24 -12.81
N PRO A 273 3.90 -17.33 -12.84
CA PRO A 273 3.44 -18.09 -11.66
C PRO A 273 4.54 -18.49 -10.65
N ASP A 274 5.75 -18.77 -11.11
CA ASP A 274 6.86 -19.20 -10.24
C ASP A 274 7.63 -18.05 -9.59
N ALA A 275 7.36 -16.81 -9.98
CA ALA A 275 8.05 -15.64 -9.45
C ALA A 275 7.74 -15.41 -7.97
N THR A 276 8.74 -14.92 -7.24
CA THR A 276 8.60 -14.54 -5.83
C THR A 276 8.00 -13.14 -5.72
N LEU A 277 7.06 -12.95 -4.79
CA LEU A 277 6.48 -11.64 -4.50
C LEU A 277 6.95 -11.13 -3.13
N VAL A 278 7.46 -9.91 -3.09
CA VAL A 278 7.74 -9.17 -1.84
C VAL A 278 6.90 -7.90 -1.87
N VAL A 279 5.77 -7.91 -1.17
CA VAL A 279 4.75 -6.86 -1.21
C VAL A 279 4.58 -6.22 0.15
N VAL A 280 4.74 -4.89 0.19
CA VAL A 280 4.70 -4.11 1.43
C VAL A 280 3.48 -3.20 1.41
N ALA A 281 2.52 -3.41 2.31
CA ALA A 281 1.31 -2.60 2.43
C ALA A 281 0.55 -2.36 1.10
N PRO A 282 0.28 -3.39 0.28
CA PRO A 282 -0.43 -3.17 -0.99
C PRO A 282 -1.84 -2.62 -0.77
N TYR A 283 -2.26 -1.71 -1.64
CA TYR A 283 -3.68 -1.37 -1.77
C TYR A 283 -4.39 -2.52 -2.47
N ILE A 284 -5.18 -3.26 -1.70
CA ILE A 284 -5.82 -4.46 -2.21
C ILE A 284 -7.13 -4.16 -2.97
N ASP A 285 -7.80 -3.06 -2.65
CA ASP A 285 -8.93 -2.50 -3.39
C ASP A 285 -8.56 -1.10 -3.89
N ILE A 286 -8.26 -0.99 -5.19
CA ILE A 286 -7.84 0.28 -5.78
C ILE A 286 -9.00 1.29 -5.83
N PRO A 287 -10.23 0.92 -6.23
CA PRO A 287 -11.40 1.81 -6.12
C PRO A 287 -11.56 2.45 -4.74
N TYR A 288 -11.54 1.65 -3.68
CA TYR A 288 -11.65 2.17 -2.31
C TYR A 288 -10.59 3.24 -2.00
N ARG A 289 -9.34 3.03 -2.44
CA ARG A 289 -8.26 4.00 -2.24
C ARG A 289 -8.53 5.33 -2.94
N PHE A 290 -9.13 5.30 -4.14
CA PHE A 290 -9.47 6.53 -4.87
C PHE A 290 -10.70 7.23 -4.29
N ASP A 291 -11.66 6.47 -3.75
CA ASP A 291 -12.80 7.05 -3.02
C ASP A 291 -12.32 7.80 -1.78
N GLN A 292 -11.36 7.24 -1.02
CA GLN A 292 -10.73 7.94 0.11
C GLN A 292 -9.98 9.22 -0.28
N LEU A 293 -9.47 9.31 -1.51
CA LEU A 293 -8.79 10.51 -2.01
C LEU A 293 -9.77 11.60 -2.47
N GLY A 294 -11.08 11.33 -2.50
CA GLY A 294 -12.09 12.26 -3.01
C GLY A 294 -11.94 12.55 -4.51
N THR A 295 -11.17 11.72 -5.23
CA THR A 295 -10.90 11.95 -6.65
C THR A 295 -11.88 11.14 -7.50
N ASP A 296 -12.73 11.83 -8.26
CA ASP A 296 -13.58 11.23 -9.32
C ASP A 296 -12.77 10.57 -10.46
N TYR A 297 -11.44 10.67 -10.40
CA TYR A 297 -10.56 10.53 -11.55
C TYR A 297 -10.20 9.09 -11.97
N PRO A 298 -10.77 8.01 -11.40
CA PRO A 298 -10.66 6.74 -12.11
C PRO A 298 -11.87 5.79 -12.04
N SER A 299 -13.01 6.18 -11.45
CA SER A 299 -14.20 5.29 -11.32
C SER A 299 -14.71 4.76 -12.66
N LYS A 300 -14.46 5.48 -13.77
CA LYS A 300 -14.83 5.06 -15.13
C LYS A 300 -13.78 4.22 -15.87
N PHE A 301 -12.51 4.17 -15.41
CA PHE A 301 -11.39 3.64 -16.20
C PHE A 301 -10.59 2.50 -15.53
N LEU A 302 -10.65 2.37 -14.20
CA LEU A 302 -10.14 1.20 -13.46
C LEU A 302 -10.81 -0.16 -13.71
N PRO A 303 -12.05 -0.30 -14.26
CA PRO A 303 -12.71 -1.60 -14.36
C PRO A 303 -12.00 -2.63 -15.25
N THR A 304 -10.97 -2.23 -16.02
CA THR A 304 -10.33 -3.11 -17.00
C THR A 304 -9.21 -3.97 -16.43
N ALA A 305 -8.57 -3.57 -15.32
CA ALA A 305 -7.53 -4.38 -14.67
C ALA A 305 -8.14 -5.27 -13.57
N VAL A 306 -7.70 -6.52 -13.51
CA VAL A 306 -8.03 -7.44 -12.42
C VAL A 306 -7.53 -6.81 -11.11
N GLN A 307 -8.43 -6.72 -10.12
CA GLN A 307 -8.11 -6.03 -8.87
C GLN A 307 -7.06 -6.82 -8.07
N PRO A 308 -6.13 -6.15 -7.35
CA PRO A 308 -5.12 -6.83 -6.55
C PRO A 308 -5.71 -7.87 -5.57
N LYS A 309 -6.91 -7.62 -5.03
CA LYS A 309 -7.64 -8.60 -4.19
C LYS A 309 -7.93 -9.93 -4.87
N GLN A 310 -8.30 -9.90 -6.15
CA GLN A 310 -8.61 -11.09 -6.94
C GLN A 310 -7.34 -11.83 -7.35
N LEU A 311 -6.30 -11.08 -7.72
CA LEU A 311 -5.00 -11.64 -8.04
C LEU A 311 -4.36 -12.33 -6.84
N LEU A 312 -4.37 -11.68 -5.66
CA LEU A 312 -3.81 -12.26 -4.45
C LEU A 312 -4.51 -13.59 -4.08
N ARG A 313 -5.84 -13.68 -4.20
CA ARG A 313 -6.54 -14.98 -4.04
C ARG A 313 -6.02 -16.05 -4.97
N THR A 314 -5.87 -15.69 -6.24
CA THR A 314 -5.39 -16.62 -7.27
C THR A 314 -3.99 -17.10 -6.91
N TYR A 315 -3.13 -16.19 -6.44
CA TYR A 315 -1.75 -16.48 -6.07
C TYR A 315 -1.66 -17.35 -4.81
N LEU A 316 -2.51 -17.11 -3.83
CA LEU A 316 -2.63 -17.94 -2.63
C LEU A 316 -3.07 -19.37 -2.98
N ARG A 317 -4.08 -19.53 -3.85
CA ARG A 317 -4.53 -20.86 -4.33
C ARG A 317 -3.49 -21.60 -5.16
N GLN A 318 -2.63 -20.85 -5.85
CA GLN A 318 -1.51 -21.40 -6.61
C GLN A 318 -0.30 -21.71 -5.71
N SER A 319 -0.38 -21.46 -4.40
CA SER A 319 0.72 -21.60 -3.45
C SER A 319 1.98 -20.85 -3.90
N ARG A 320 1.85 -19.64 -4.44
CA ARG A 320 3.01 -18.84 -4.85
C ARG A 320 3.83 -18.40 -3.64
N VAL A 321 5.12 -18.12 -3.85
CA VAL A 321 6.01 -17.59 -2.81
C VAL A 321 5.72 -16.11 -2.58
N ILE A 322 5.12 -15.79 -1.44
CA ILE A 322 4.68 -14.43 -1.10
C ILE A 322 5.20 -14.03 0.28
N HIS A 323 6.02 -12.98 0.30
CA HIS A 323 6.37 -12.24 1.51
C HIS A 323 5.49 -11.00 1.59
N TYR A 324 4.51 -11.02 2.49
CA TYR A 324 3.51 -9.96 2.63
C TYR A 324 3.71 -9.17 3.93
N PHE A 325 4.06 -7.90 3.83
CA PHE A 325 4.21 -7.01 4.97
C PHE A 325 2.95 -6.17 5.18
N TYR A 326 2.48 -6.10 6.42
CA TYR A 326 1.28 -5.35 6.78
C TYR A 326 1.35 -4.82 8.21
N SER A 327 0.47 -3.89 8.53
CA SER A 327 0.33 -3.31 9.87
C SER A 327 -1.14 -3.25 10.25
N LEU A 328 -1.39 -3.42 11.54
CA LEU A 328 -2.71 -3.26 12.15
C LEU A 328 -3.07 -1.78 12.34
N ARG A 329 -2.09 -0.88 12.16
CA ARG A 329 -2.25 0.58 12.22
C ARG A 329 -2.18 1.22 10.83
N ASP A 330 -2.17 0.41 9.77
CA ASP A 330 -2.22 0.90 8.41
C ASP A 330 -3.63 1.45 8.13
N GLU A 331 -3.73 2.76 8.05
CA GLU A 331 -4.98 3.49 7.82
C GLU A 331 -5.38 3.57 6.34
N LEU A 332 -4.48 3.23 5.41
CA LEU A 332 -4.66 3.44 3.97
C LEU A 332 -4.80 2.13 3.18
N ALA A 333 -4.19 1.04 3.65
CA ALA A 333 -4.35 -0.28 3.07
C ALA A 333 -5.42 -1.04 3.83
N ASN A 334 -6.48 -1.47 3.13
CA ASN A 334 -7.62 -2.21 3.66
C ASN A 334 -7.22 -3.25 4.72
N CYS A 335 -7.50 -2.92 5.99
CA CYS A 335 -6.74 -3.39 7.15
C CYS A 335 -6.91 -4.88 7.53
N SER A 336 -7.53 -5.72 6.70
CA SER A 336 -7.99 -7.07 7.12
C SER A 336 -7.59 -8.21 6.19
N LEU A 337 -7.01 -7.90 5.04
CA LEU A 337 -7.08 -8.84 3.95
C LEU A 337 -6.16 -10.06 4.09
N ILE A 338 -4.93 -9.83 4.55
CA ILE A 338 -3.93 -10.88 4.71
C ILE A 338 -3.93 -11.51 6.11
N GLU A 339 -4.47 -10.81 7.11
CA GLU A 339 -4.31 -11.16 8.53
C GLU A 339 -4.72 -12.61 8.81
N PHE A 340 -5.85 -13.02 8.24
CA PHE A 340 -6.47 -14.32 8.46
C PHE A 340 -6.20 -15.33 7.33
N ALA A 341 -5.40 -14.97 6.32
CA ALA A 341 -5.02 -15.91 5.28
C ALA A 341 -4.15 -17.03 5.89
N GLY A 342 -4.65 -18.27 5.87
CA GLY A 342 -3.98 -19.48 6.37
C GLY A 342 -3.91 -20.57 5.29
N GLY A 343 -3.27 -21.70 5.60
CA GLY A 343 -3.30 -22.88 4.72
C GLY A 343 -2.54 -22.75 3.38
N CYS A 344 -1.62 -21.79 3.26
CA CYS A 344 -0.85 -21.54 2.04
C CYS A 344 0.65 -21.77 2.29
N ASP A 345 1.21 -22.85 1.73
CA ASP A 345 2.57 -23.38 2.03
C ASP A 345 3.72 -22.38 1.87
N HIS A 346 3.52 -21.37 1.02
CA HIS A 346 4.55 -20.41 0.64
C HIS A 346 4.15 -18.96 0.96
N LEU A 347 3.13 -18.77 1.80
CA LEU A 347 2.77 -17.47 2.36
C LEU A 347 3.53 -17.19 3.66
N GLN A 348 4.30 -16.12 3.68
CA GLN A 348 4.89 -15.54 4.87
C GLN A 348 4.35 -14.12 5.09
N LYS A 349 3.70 -13.91 6.24
CA LYS A 349 3.09 -12.63 6.61
C LYS A 349 3.94 -11.95 7.67
N TYR A 350 4.24 -10.68 7.50
CA TYR A 350 5.07 -9.90 8.41
C TYR A 350 4.23 -8.78 8.99
N CYS A 351 3.78 -8.95 10.23
CA CYS A 351 3.02 -7.96 10.97
C CYS A 351 4.00 -7.00 11.67
N VAL A 352 3.97 -5.74 11.28
CA VAL A 352 4.87 -4.68 11.75
C VAL A 352 4.05 -3.54 12.34
N ASP A 353 4.41 -3.05 13.52
CA ASP A 353 3.75 -1.91 14.14
C ASP A 353 4.29 -0.61 13.55
N ALA A 354 3.64 -0.12 12.50
CA ALA A 354 3.99 1.10 11.77
C ALA A 354 2.76 1.71 11.07
N ARG A 355 2.78 3.00 10.75
CA ARG A 355 1.80 3.59 9.82
C ARG A 355 2.08 3.15 8.38
N HIS A 356 1.13 3.37 7.47
CA HIS A 356 1.26 2.97 6.06
C HIS A 356 2.58 3.45 5.44
N GLU A 357 2.88 4.75 5.58
CA GLU A 357 4.07 5.39 4.98
C GLU A 357 5.40 4.95 5.61
N GLU A 358 5.36 4.49 6.86
CA GLU A 358 6.54 4.07 7.63
C GLU A 358 6.88 2.59 7.41
N LEU A 359 5.93 1.80 6.90
CA LEU A 359 6.00 0.35 6.93
C LEU A 359 7.20 -0.21 6.17
N LEU A 360 7.49 0.33 5.00
CA LEU A 360 8.70 -0.04 4.24
C LEU A 360 9.97 0.33 4.99
N HIS A 361 10.02 1.52 5.61
CA HIS A 361 11.20 1.97 6.33
C HIS A 361 11.48 1.10 7.57
N VAL A 362 10.45 0.82 8.36
CA VAL A 362 10.54 -0.04 9.55
C VAL A 362 10.86 -1.50 9.19
N SER A 363 10.47 -1.94 8.00
CA SER A 363 10.70 -3.32 7.50
C SER A 363 11.88 -3.45 6.55
N GLU A 364 12.61 -2.36 6.27
CA GLU A 364 13.60 -2.29 5.20
C GLU A 364 14.66 -3.38 5.35
N ARG A 365 15.14 -3.60 6.58
CA ARG A 365 16.14 -4.61 6.89
C ARG A 365 15.65 -6.01 6.53
N THR A 366 14.45 -6.39 6.98
CA THR A 366 13.86 -7.68 6.66
C THR A 366 13.58 -7.84 5.16
N VAL A 367 13.09 -6.79 4.50
CA VAL A 367 12.87 -6.79 3.04
C VAL A 367 14.19 -7.02 2.29
N LEU A 368 15.26 -6.31 2.65
CA LEU A 368 16.58 -6.48 2.05
C LEU A 368 17.13 -7.88 2.32
N SER A 369 16.93 -8.42 3.52
CA SER A 369 17.28 -9.81 3.86
C SER A 369 16.63 -10.81 2.93
N ILE A 370 15.31 -10.69 2.73
CA ILE A 370 14.54 -11.57 1.85
C ILE A 370 15.03 -11.46 0.41
N ILE A 371 15.23 -10.23 -0.09
CA ILE A 371 15.72 -10.01 -1.46
C ILE A 371 17.11 -10.62 -1.62
N ARG A 372 18.05 -10.38 -0.71
CA ARG A 372 19.40 -10.94 -0.78
C ARG A 372 19.41 -12.46 -0.62
N ARG A 373 18.55 -13.04 0.21
CA ARG A 373 18.36 -14.50 0.33
C ARG A 373 17.81 -15.11 -0.95
N PHE A 374 16.88 -14.45 -1.62
CA PHE A 374 16.41 -14.87 -2.94
C PHE A 374 17.57 -14.94 -3.96
N LEU A 375 18.56 -14.04 -3.84
CA LEU A 375 19.75 -14.04 -4.69
C LEU A 375 20.79 -15.09 -4.28
N SER A 376 21.08 -15.24 -2.99
CA SER A 376 22.16 -16.12 -2.48
C SER A 376 21.74 -17.56 -2.20
N GLN A 377 20.45 -17.82 -2.01
CA GLN A 377 19.89 -19.11 -1.57
C GLN A 377 20.55 -19.68 -0.30
N GLU A 378 20.97 -18.81 0.63
CA GLU A 378 21.62 -19.24 1.87
C GLU A 378 20.67 -20.06 2.76
N PRO A 379 21.15 -21.14 3.40
CA PRO A 379 20.34 -21.88 4.37
C PRO A 379 20.03 -21.02 5.60
N ASP A 380 19.03 -21.43 6.37
CA ASP A 380 18.77 -20.83 7.67
C ASP A 380 19.87 -21.21 8.66
N ALA A 381 20.28 -20.25 9.47
CA ALA A 381 21.19 -20.48 10.58
C ALA A 381 20.41 -20.77 11.87
N GLY A 382 20.96 -21.62 12.74
CA GLY A 382 20.38 -21.87 14.06
C GLY A 382 20.51 -20.63 14.96
N LEU A 383 19.44 -20.26 15.65
CA LEU A 383 19.44 -19.21 16.66
C LEU A 383 19.48 -19.84 18.07
N PRO A 384 20.50 -19.56 18.89
CA PRO A 384 20.55 -20.06 20.26
C PRO A 384 19.63 -19.23 21.16
N VAL A 385 18.35 -19.61 21.24
CA VAL A 385 17.40 -19.06 22.20
C VAL A 385 17.62 -19.77 23.54
N ARG A 386 18.02 -19.01 24.57
CA ARG A 386 18.34 -19.55 25.91
C ARG A 386 17.12 -19.71 26.79
N GLN A 387 16.19 -18.76 26.71
CA GLN A 387 15.02 -18.73 27.58
C GLN A 387 13.84 -18.09 26.86
N ILE A 388 12.64 -18.60 27.15
CA ILE A 388 11.39 -18.11 26.59
C ILE A 388 10.39 -18.00 27.73
N ASN A 389 10.10 -16.77 28.13
CA ASN A 389 9.08 -16.51 29.13
C ASN A 389 7.78 -16.16 28.40
N ARG A 390 6.78 -17.02 28.56
CA ARG A 390 5.39 -16.69 28.25
C ARG A 390 4.78 -16.06 29.50
N TYR A 391 4.18 -14.87 29.35
CA TYR A 391 3.56 -14.18 30.47
C TYR A 391 2.16 -13.69 30.10
N ALA A 392 1.21 -13.90 31.00
CA ALA A 392 -0.13 -13.36 30.87
C ALA A 392 -0.14 -11.89 31.37
N ASP A 393 -0.80 -11.01 30.62
CA ASP A 393 -1.14 -9.66 31.06
C ASP A 393 -2.61 -9.37 30.74
N MET A 394 -3.44 -9.40 31.80
CA MET A 394 -4.90 -9.31 31.74
C MET A 394 -5.47 -10.34 30.74
N ASP A 395 -5.90 -9.87 29.57
CA ASP A 395 -6.52 -10.64 28.48
C ASP A 395 -5.56 -11.00 27.34
N SER A 396 -4.26 -10.75 27.53
CA SER A 396 -3.26 -10.92 26.48
C SER A 396 -2.09 -11.79 26.92
N VAL A 397 -1.51 -12.52 25.97
CA VAL A 397 -0.28 -13.28 26.15
C VAL A 397 0.85 -12.51 25.49
N GLY A 398 1.84 -12.18 26.30
CA GLY A 398 3.11 -11.65 25.84
C GLY A 398 4.19 -12.72 25.86
N PHE A 399 5.17 -12.53 24.98
CA PHE A 399 6.37 -13.35 24.96
C PHE A 399 7.59 -12.49 25.25
N GLN A 400 8.53 -13.05 26.00
CA GLN A 400 9.86 -12.50 26.19
C GLN A 400 10.90 -13.59 25.91
N PHE A 401 11.85 -13.27 25.06
CA PHE A 401 12.89 -14.18 24.60
C PHE A 401 14.24 -13.67 25.06
N ARG A 402 15.08 -14.57 25.57
CA ARG A 402 16.50 -14.32 25.79
C ARG A 402 17.32 -15.04 24.73
N ILE A 403 17.95 -14.27 23.86
CA ILE A 403 18.96 -14.74 22.91
C ILE A 403 20.27 -14.96 23.67
N ASP A 404 21.08 -15.93 23.26
CA ASP A 404 22.39 -16.16 23.85
C ASP A 404 23.25 -14.88 23.78
N ASP A 405 23.74 -14.41 24.92
CA ASP A 405 24.58 -13.21 25.02
C ASP A 405 25.91 -13.33 24.22
N SER A 406 26.33 -14.55 23.84
CA SER A 406 27.47 -14.79 22.94
C SER A 406 27.09 -14.68 21.46
N PHE A 407 25.80 -14.74 21.15
CA PHE A 407 25.23 -14.40 19.85
C PHE A 407 25.02 -12.88 19.82
N LEU A 408 26.13 -12.14 19.72
CA LEU A 408 26.11 -10.71 19.42
C LEU A 408 26.24 -10.56 17.92
N PRO A 409 25.14 -10.33 17.19
CA PRO A 409 25.24 -10.03 15.77
C PRO A 409 26.05 -8.75 15.58
N SER A 410 26.93 -8.74 14.58
CA SER A 410 27.72 -7.56 14.22
C SER A 410 26.87 -6.44 13.58
N GLN A 411 25.62 -6.75 13.27
CA GLN A 411 24.64 -5.86 12.64
C GLN A 411 23.33 -5.87 13.43
N GLU A 412 22.55 -4.82 13.27
CA GLU A 412 21.18 -4.77 13.80
C GLU A 412 20.31 -5.85 13.16
N ILE A 413 19.43 -6.45 13.96
CA ILE A 413 18.53 -7.54 13.55
C ILE A 413 17.08 -7.10 13.78
N ASP A 414 16.21 -7.37 12.81
CA ASP A 414 14.76 -7.38 13.05
C ASP A 414 14.37 -8.75 13.60
N TRP A 415 13.75 -8.76 14.78
CA TRP A 415 13.31 -9.96 15.46
C TRP A 415 11.82 -10.18 15.26
N TYR A 416 11.41 -11.44 15.14
CA TYR A 416 10.04 -11.84 14.93
C TYR A 416 9.68 -13.05 15.79
N LEU A 417 8.46 -13.05 16.31
CA LEU A 417 7.77 -14.25 16.77
C LEU A 417 7.09 -14.90 15.57
N GLN A 418 7.50 -16.11 15.23
CA GLN A 418 6.88 -16.91 14.18
C GLN A 418 5.79 -17.79 14.76
N MET A 419 4.64 -17.77 14.10
CA MET A 419 3.49 -18.63 14.34
C MET A 419 3.14 -19.38 13.06
N SER A 420 2.79 -20.66 13.18
CA SER A 420 2.34 -21.50 12.07
C SER A 420 0.83 -21.70 12.10
N ILE A 421 0.13 -21.18 11.09
CA ILE A 421 -1.33 -21.33 10.96
C ILE A 421 -1.61 -22.16 9.72
N GLY A 422 -1.85 -23.46 9.95
CA GLY A 422 -1.79 -24.45 8.87
C GLY A 422 -0.38 -24.50 8.30
N THR A 423 -0.25 -24.26 7.00
CA THR A 423 1.05 -24.24 6.31
C THR A 423 1.62 -22.83 6.08
N SER A 424 0.83 -21.79 6.37
CA SER A 424 1.28 -20.39 6.30
C SER A 424 2.12 -20.02 7.52
N LYS A 425 3.07 -19.10 7.33
CA LYS A 425 3.86 -18.51 8.42
C LYS A 425 3.40 -17.08 8.72
N HIS A 426 3.19 -16.78 9.99
CA HIS A 426 2.93 -15.43 10.47
C HIS A 426 4.11 -14.99 11.35
N LEU A 427 4.73 -13.88 11.01
CA LEU A 427 5.87 -13.31 11.70
C LEU A 427 5.45 -11.97 12.30
N GLN A 428 5.36 -11.92 13.62
CA GLN A 428 5.04 -10.71 14.36
C GLN A 428 6.32 -10.05 14.83
N LYS A 429 6.57 -8.80 14.43
CA LYS A 429 7.79 -8.09 14.81
C LYS A 429 7.88 -7.97 16.33
N LEU A 430 9.06 -8.19 16.89
CA LEU A 430 9.37 -8.06 18.31
C LEU A 430 10.06 -6.73 18.59
N THR A 431 9.93 -6.27 19.83
CA THR A 431 10.57 -5.06 20.34
C THR A 431 11.87 -5.42 21.07
N ASP A 432 12.89 -4.58 20.87
CA ASP A 432 14.15 -4.67 21.61
C ASP A 432 13.99 -4.14 23.04
N HIS A 433 14.52 -4.87 24.02
CA HIS A 433 14.73 -4.34 25.36
C HIS A 433 16.01 -3.50 25.40
N GLU A 434 16.17 -2.68 26.45
CA GLU A 434 17.46 -2.04 26.77
C GLU A 434 18.61 -3.05 26.93
N LEU A 435 18.27 -4.32 27.20
CA LEU A 435 19.21 -5.43 27.24
C LEU A 435 19.23 -6.06 25.84
N PRO A 436 20.36 -6.01 25.11
CA PRO A 436 20.40 -6.36 23.69
C PRO A 436 20.10 -7.84 23.41
N PHE A 437 20.19 -8.71 24.41
CA PHE A 437 19.85 -10.13 24.34
C PHE A 437 18.39 -10.43 24.68
N VAL A 438 17.59 -9.44 25.11
CA VAL A 438 16.17 -9.63 25.41
C VAL A 438 15.31 -9.04 24.29
N LYS A 439 14.31 -9.81 23.85
CA LYS A 439 13.27 -9.42 22.87
C LYS A 439 11.91 -9.70 23.48
N PHE A 440 10.92 -8.88 23.16
CA PHE A 440 9.57 -9.09 23.69
C PHE A 440 8.49 -8.58 22.74
N THR A 441 7.28 -9.12 22.87
CA THR A 441 6.09 -8.56 22.23
C THR A 441 5.68 -7.28 22.96
N SER A 442 5.65 -6.13 22.28
CA SER A 442 5.13 -4.90 22.87
C SER A 442 3.63 -5.06 23.19
N ARG A 443 3.08 -4.16 24.01
CA ARG A 443 1.66 -4.21 24.41
C ARG A 443 0.71 -4.27 23.21
N ASP A 444 1.01 -3.52 22.16
CA ASP A 444 0.17 -3.46 20.95
C ASP A 444 0.39 -4.66 20.00
N GLN A 445 1.37 -5.52 20.33
CA GLN A 445 1.72 -6.75 19.63
C GLN A 445 1.43 -8.01 20.46
N ARG A 446 0.71 -7.92 21.58
CA ARG A 446 0.36 -9.12 22.35
C ARG A 446 -0.80 -9.86 21.69
N LEU A 447 -0.78 -11.19 21.83
CA LEU A 447 -1.86 -12.04 21.36
C LEU A 447 -2.97 -12.06 22.41
N ILE A 448 -4.21 -12.33 22.00
CA ILE A 448 -5.32 -12.46 22.95
C ILE A 448 -5.18 -13.82 23.66
N ALA A 449 -5.31 -13.86 24.98
CA ALA A 449 -5.13 -15.07 25.78
C ALA A 449 -6.17 -16.17 25.48
N SER A 450 -7.36 -15.80 24.99
CA SER A 450 -8.39 -16.74 24.54
C SER A 450 -8.20 -17.23 23.11
N SER A 451 -7.25 -16.67 22.36
CA SER A 451 -7.05 -17.03 20.96
C SER A 451 -6.18 -18.28 20.86
N SER A 452 -6.59 -19.25 20.03
CA SER A 452 -5.77 -20.43 19.69
C SER A 452 -4.41 -20.09 19.07
N PHE A 453 -4.13 -18.80 18.82
CA PHE A 453 -2.90 -18.30 18.23
C PHE A 453 -1.66 -18.49 19.10
N ASP A 454 -1.80 -18.51 20.42
CA ASP A 454 -0.68 -18.76 21.33
C ASP A 454 -0.08 -20.18 21.15
N SER A 455 -0.94 -21.17 20.88
CA SER A 455 -0.56 -22.55 20.60
C SER A 455 0.13 -22.75 19.26
N TYR A 456 0.11 -21.74 18.38
CA TYR A 456 0.75 -21.78 17.06
C TYR A 456 2.16 -21.17 17.05
N ALA A 457 2.61 -20.56 18.15
CA ALA A 457 3.95 -19.97 18.26
C ALA A 457 5.03 -21.07 18.24
N ASP A 458 5.88 -21.08 17.21
CA ASP A 458 6.82 -22.18 16.96
C ASP A 458 8.30 -21.77 16.97
N ALA A 459 8.62 -20.51 16.67
CA ALA A 459 10.00 -20.06 16.55
C ALA A 459 10.17 -18.56 16.82
N VAL A 460 11.39 -18.19 17.20
CA VAL A 460 11.91 -16.82 17.09
C VAL A 460 12.76 -16.74 15.83
N VAL A 461 12.52 -15.73 15.01
CA VAL A 461 13.24 -15.51 13.76
C VAL A 461 13.94 -14.17 13.80
N GLY A 462 15.19 -14.12 13.31
CA GLY A 462 15.95 -12.89 13.16
C GLY A 462 16.35 -12.67 11.70
N PHE A 463 16.27 -11.42 11.23
CA PHE A 463 16.78 -10.98 9.93
C PHE A 463 17.75 -9.83 10.09
N ASP A 464 18.94 -9.93 9.48
CA ASP A 464 19.84 -8.78 9.33
C ASP A 464 19.61 -8.06 8.00
N ARG A 465 20.40 -7.02 7.70
CA ARG A 465 20.30 -6.34 6.41
C ARG A 465 20.91 -7.15 5.26
N SER A 466 21.74 -8.16 5.53
CA SER A 466 22.47 -8.93 4.53
C SER A 466 21.58 -10.02 3.94
N SER A 467 21.90 -11.30 4.06
CA SER A 467 21.06 -12.45 3.70
C SER A 467 20.86 -13.41 4.88
N SER A 468 21.30 -13.01 6.07
CA SER A 468 21.26 -13.91 7.22
C SER A 468 19.85 -13.98 7.77
N ARG A 469 19.33 -15.21 7.88
CA ARG A 469 18.13 -15.54 8.63
C ARG A 469 18.48 -16.55 9.71
N TRP A 470 18.11 -16.25 10.94
CA TRP A 470 18.28 -17.14 12.08
C TRP A 470 16.94 -17.62 12.58
N VAL A 471 16.83 -18.90 12.93
CA VAL A 471 15.60 -19.51 13.45
C VAL A 471 15.92 -20.28 14.72
N GLY A 472 15.19 -19.99 15.80
CA GLY A 472 15.32 -20.65 17.09
C GLY A 472 13.97 -21.20 17.52
N PRO A 473 13.85 -22.50 17.83
CA PRO A 473 12.56 -23.09 18.19
C PRO A 473 12.05 -22.55 19.53
N ILE A 474 10.74 -22.42 19.65
CA ILE A 474 10.08 -22.24 20.94
C ILE A 474 9.93 -23.62 21.58
N ARG A 475 10.54 -23.83 22.74
CA ARG A 475 10.35 -25.08 23.51
C ARG A 475 9.00 -25.01 24.22
N ASP A 476 8.20 -26.08 24.10
CA ASP A 476 6.84 -26.16 24.67
C ASP A 476 6.82 -26.45 26.18
N ASP A 477 7.99 -26.54 26.81
CA ASP A 477 8.14 -27.19 28.11
C ASP A 477 8.09 -26.21 29.31
N GLU A 478 7.97 -24.89 29.09
CA GLU A 478 7.99 -23.91 30.19
C GLU A 478 6.59 -23.40 30.58
N PRO A 479 6.21 -23.48 31.87
CA PRO A 479 4.90 -23.06 32.34
C PRO A 479 4.70 -21.54 32.19
N LEU A 480 3.47 -21.12 31.91
CA LEU A 480 3.06 -19.71 31.94
C LEU A 480 3.40 -19.10 33.30
N LEU A 481 4.31 -18.11 33.29
CA LEU A 481 4.62 -17.34 34.49
C LEU A 481 3.53 -16.27 34.61
N SER A 482 2.76 -16.32 35.70
CA SER A 482 1.82 -15.26 36.05
C SER A 482 2.61 -13.98 36.35
N ALA A 483 2.46 -12.96 35.52
CA ALA A 483 3.10 -11.68 35.75
C ALA A 483 2.58 -11.07 37.05
N SER A 484 3.48 -10.71 37.95
CA SER A 484 3.16 -9.89 39.13
C SER A 484 2.72 -8.49 38.68
N GLN A 485 1.65 -8.00 39.31
CA GLN A 485 1.00 -6.72 39.03
C GLN A 485 1.95 -5.51 39.01
N ASP A 486 1.51 -4.53 38.21
CA ASP A 486 1.89 -3.12 38.14
C ASP A 486 3.13 -2.70 37.34
N VAL A 487 2.87 -2.20 36.12
CA VAL A 487 3.40 -0.92 35.66
C VAL A 487 2.29 -0.13 34.94
N LYS A 488 1.65 0.81 35.65
CA LYS A 488 0.85 1.88 35.04
C LYS A 488 1.79 2.87 34.33
N GLY A 489 2.17 2.55 33.11
CA GLY A 489 2.78 3.49 32.17
C GLY A 489 1.71 4.17 31.31
N ASN A 490 1.73 5.49 31.24
CA ASN A 490 0.87 6.26 30.35
C ASN A 490 1.11 5.83 28.89
N ILE A 491 0.04 5.36 28.26
CA ILE A 491 0.03 4.84 26.89
C ILE A 491 -0.15 6.04 25.95
N PRO A 492 0.74 6.26 24.96
CA PRO A 492 0.47 7.23 23.90
C PRO A 492 -0.64 6.67 22.98
N HIS A 493 -1.67 7.50 22.82
CA HIS A 493 -2.79 7.44 21.87
C HIS A 493 -3.58 6.13 21.74
N PRO A 494 -4.81 6.06 22.31
CA PRO A 494 -5.78 5.07 21.86
C PRO A 494 -6.01 5.24 20.35
N ILE A 495 -6.22 4.12 19.63
CA ILE A 495 -7.11 4.18 18.47
C ILE A 495 -8.44 4.64 19.05
N SER A 496 -8.78 5.91 18.82
CA SER A 496 -10.09 6.44 19.17
C SER A 496 -11.07 5.80 18.20
N LEU A 497 -11.84 4.81 18.68
CA LEU A 497 -13.04 4.32 18.01
C LEU A 497 -14.13 5.39 18.11
N GLU A 498 -13.89 6.52 17.44
CA GLU A 498 -14.86 7.59 17.26
C GLU A 498 -14.85 8.01 15.80
N GLN A 499 -15.62 7.29 14.97
CA GLN A 499 -16.04 7.78 13.67
C GLN A 499 -17.49 7.37 13.43
N GLY A 500 -18.31 8.35 13.01
CA GLY A 500 -19.75 8.18 12.78
C GLY A 500 -20.10 7.34 11.54
N SER A 501 -19.11 6.84 10.81
CA SER A 501 -19.24 6.16 9.52
C SER A 501 -18.85 4.68 9.63
N PRO A 502 -19.53 3.76 8.91
CA PRO A 502 -19.09 2.37 8.78
C PRO A 502 -17.62 2.25 8.39
N ALA A 503 -16.88 1.40 9.09
CA ALA A 503 -15.56 0.96 8.71
C ALA A 503 -15.70 -0.41 8.01
N ASP A 504 -15.31 -0.46 6.75
CA ASP A 504 -15.40 -1.66 5.93
C ASP A 504 -14.08 -2.42 5.90
N TYR A 505 -14.15 -3.71 6.19
CA TYR A 505 -13.06 -4.65 6.20
C TYR A 505 -13.37 -5.78 5.21
N CYS A 506 -12.32 -6.28 4.58
CA CYS A 506 -12.33 -7.35 3.60
C CYS A 506 -11.29 -8.41 4.00
N ILE A 507 -11.72 -9.63 4.35
CA ILE A 507 -10.87 -10.77 4.69
C ILE A 507 -10.74 -11.69 3.46
N LEU A 508 -9.52 -12.14 3.13
CA LEU A 508 -9.32 -13.24 2.18
C LEU A 508 -9.37 -14.59 2.88
N THR A 509 -10.28 -15.45 2.43
CA THR A 509 -10.25 -16.88 2.71
C THR A 509 -9.86 -17.65 1.45
N GLU A 510 -9.52 -18.93 1.59
CA GLU A 510 -9.21 -19.82 0.46
C GLU A 510 -10.31 -19.80 -0.62
N ASN A 511 -11.58 -19.65 -0.19
CA ASN A 511 -12.76 -19.84 -1.04
C ASN A 511 -13.51 -18.54 -1.39
N GLY A 512 -13.23 -17.39 -0.78
CA GLY A 512 -14.04 -16.18 -0.99
C GLY A 512 -13.45 -14.84 -0.57
N LEU A 513 -14.22 -13.77 -0.85
CA LEU A 513 -14.10 -12.49 -0.13
C LEU A 513 -15.10 -12.55 0.99
N GLU A 514 -14.62 -12.41 2.21
CA GLU A 514 -15.51 -12.14 3.33
C GLU A 514 -15.43 -10.64 3.61
N SER A 515 -16.58 -9.96 3.70
CA SER A 515 -16.64 -8.54 3.97
C SER A 515 -17.35 -8.31 5.28
N PHE A 516 -16.77 -7.44 6.10
CA PHE A 516 -17.29 -7.00 7.38
C PHE A 516 -17.46 -5.49 7.29
N SER A 517 -18.60 -4.98 7.72
CA SER A 517 -18.77 -3.57 7.98
C SER A 517 -19.00 -3.43 9.47
N TYR A 518 -18.31 -2.52 10.15
CA TYR A 518 -18.64 -2.23 11.54
C TYR A 518 -18.70 -0.76 11.85
N ARG A 519 -19.52 -0.43 12.84
CA ARG A 519 -19.51 0.89 13.48
C ARG A 519 -19.36 0.66 14.97
N SER A 520 -18.65 1.53 15.65
CA SER A 520 -18.51 1.45 17.11
C SER A 520 -18.61 2.82 17.74
N MET A 521 -19.07 2.86 18.97
CA MET A 521 -19.18 4.08 19.75
C MET A 521 -18.68 3.85 21.17
N ARG A 522 -17.88 4.79 21.67
CA ARG A 522 -17.50 4.85 23.07
C ARG A 522 -18.58 5.54 23.91
N SER A 523 -18.84 5.04 25.10
CA SER A 523 -19.73 5.70 26.05
C SER A 523 -19.10 6.97 26.64
N ALA A 524 -19.85 8.07 26.65
CA ALA A 524 -19.39 9.39 27.13
C ALA A 524 -19.80 9.68 28.59
N THR A 525 -20.50 8.78 29.28
CA THR A 525 -21.19 9.11 30.54
C THR A 525 -20.49 8.64 31.82
N ARG A 526 -20.02 9.68 32.54
CA ARG A 526 -19.98 9.95 34.00
C ARG A 526 -19.29 8.97 34.96
N LEU A 527 -18.21 9.49 35.56
CA LEU A 527 -17.71 9.13 36.89
C LEU A 527 -18.89 8.82 37.84
N GLY A 528 -19.04 7.58 38.27
CA GLY A 528 -19.96 7.25 39.37
C GLY A 528 -20.27 5.77 39.52
N ASP A 529 -20.63 5.11 38.42
CA ASP A 529 -20.97 3.68 38.43
C ASP A 529 -19.86 2.87 37.77
N SER A 530 -19.61 1.66 38.30
CA SER A 530 -18.62 0.72 37.79
C SER A 530 -19.00 0.28 36.38
N VAL A 531 -18.62 1.06 35.38
CA VAL A 531 -18.68 0.68 33.97
C VAL A 531 -17.87 -0.61 33.85
N SER A 532 -18.50 -1.71 33.47
CA SER A 532 -17.76 -2.92 33.12
C SER A 532 -16.89 -2.59 31.92
N ASP A 533 -15.61 -2.98 31.95
CA ASP A 533 -14.72 -2.93 30.79
C ASP A 533 -15.19 -4.03 29.81
N SER A 534 -16.34 -3.80 29.18
CA SER A 534 -17.02 -4.75 28.32
C SER A 534 -17.36 -4.09 26.98
N LEU A 535 -17.39 -4.91 25.93
CA LEU A 535 -17.78 -4.53 24.58
C LEU A 535 -19.01 -5.36 24.17
N ASP A 536 -20.08 -4.67 23.81
CA ASP A 536 -21.25 -5.32 23.22
C ASP A 536 -21.16 -5.24 21.70
N VAL A 537 -21.15 -6.40 21.03
CA VAL A 537 -21.11 -6.52 19.58
C VAL A 537 -22.43 -7.05 19.04
N TYR A 538 -23.08 -6.26 18.21
CA TYR A 538 -24.34 -6.60 17.56
C TYR A 538 -24.09 -7.07 16.13
N LEU A 539 -24.43 -8.33 15.85
CA LEU A 539 -24.44 -8.88 14.50
C LEU A 539 -25.73 -8.44 13.78
N VAL A 540 -25.58 -7.60 12.76
CA VAL A 540 -26.68 -6.90 12.09
C VAL A 540 -26.62 -7.11 10.58
N ASP A 541 -27.77 -7.04 9.90
CA ASP A 541 -27.80 -7.11 8.44
C ASP A 541 -27.10 -5.91 7.78
N SER A 542 -27.30 -4.72 8.38
CA SER A 542 -26.79 -3.44 7.89
C SER A 542 -26.37 -2.58 9.09
N VAL A 543 -25.12 -2.11 9.09
CA VAL A 543 -24.62 -1.22 10.15
C VAL A 543 -25.10 0.22 9.99
N GLU A 544 -25.52 0.60 8.79
CA GLU A 544 -26.09 1.91 8.49
C GLU A 544 -27.45 2.07 9.17
N ASP A 545 -28.23 0.98 9.19
CA ASP A 545 -29.58 0.93 9.77
C ASP A 545 -29.59 0.68 11.28
N PHE A 546 -28.43 0.37 11.88
CA PHE A 546 -28.33 0.08 13.31
C PHE A 546 -28.07 1.35 14.14
N ASP A 547 -28.96 1.63 15.10
CA ASP A 547 -28.80 2.76 16.02
C ASP A 547 -27.86 2.40 17.19
N LEU A 548 -26.57 2.68 16.99
CA LEU A 548 -25.55 2.56 18.04
C LEU A 548 -25.83 3.42 19.28
N SER A 549 -26.54 4.54 19.14
CA SER A 549 -26.83 5.43 20.27
C SER A 549 -27.85 4.80 21.20
N GLU A 550 -28.85 4.14 20.63
CA GLU A 550 -29.86 3.39 21.35
C GLU A 550 -29.25 2.16 22.03
N ALA A 551 -28.51 1.33 21.29
CA ALA A 551 -27.82 0.16 21.85
C ALA A 551 -26.88 0.54 23.00
N ARG A 552 -26.13 1.64 22.86
CA ARG A 552 -25.28 2.20 23.91
C ARG A 552 -26.06 2.63 25.15
N PHE A 553 -27.21 3.27 24.97
CA PHE A 553 -28.07 3.69 26.08
C PHE A 553 -28.50 2.49 26.94
N PHE A 554 -28.72 1.34 26.32
CA PHE A 554 -29.16 0.12 27.01
C PHE A 554 -28.03 -0.77 27.53
N SER A 555 -26.90 -0.85 26.82
CA SER A 555 -25.82 -1.81 27.12
C SER A 555 -25.15 -1.61 28.49
N GLY A 556 -25.11 -0.37 29.00
CA GLY A 556 -24.33 -0.04 30.21
C GLY A 556 -22.81 -0.30 30.08
N THR A 557 -22.34 -0.69 28.89
CA THR A 557 -20.96 -1.08 28.62
C THR A 557 -20.10 0.11 28.18
N GLN A 558 -18.79 -0.08 28.24
CA GLN A 558 -17.84 0.95 27.84
C GLN A 558 -17.84 1.18 26.32
N PHE A 559 -18.04 0.10 25.55
CA PHE A 559 -18.06 0.12 24.10
C PHE A 559 -19.24 -0.67 23.53
N VAL A 560 -19.83 -0.13 22.48
CA VAL A 560 -20.81 -0.84 21.66
C VAL A 560 -20.34 -0.82 20.21
N ALA A 561 -20.44 -1.96 19.54
CA ALA A 561 -20.17 -2.11 18.12
C ALA A 561 -21.32 -2.83 17.41
N ALA A 562 -21.58 -2.46 16.17
CA ALA A 562 -22.46 -3.18 15.25
C ALA A 562 -21.60 -3.71 14.12
N VAL A 563 -21.71 -5.00 13.81
CA VAL A 563 -20.95 -5.69 12.78
C VAL A 563 -21.94 -6.34 11.81
N SER A 564 -21.92 -5.91 10.56
CA SER A 564 -22.53 -6.63 9.45
C SER A 564 -21.47 -7.47 8.76
N SER A 565 -21.80 -8.71 8.42
CA SER A 565 -20.87 -9.62 7.78
C SER A 565 -21.54 -10.49 6.71
N THR A 566 -20.85 -10.67 5.60
CA THR A 566 -21.17 -11.70 4.59
C THR A 566 -20.37 -13.00 4.78
N ALA A 567 -19.64 -13.10 5.90
CA ALA A 567 -18.64 -14.12 6.19
C ALA A 567 -19.19 -15.37 6.90
N SER A 568 -18.35 -16.40 7.00
CA SER A 568 -18.58 -17.54 7.87
C SER A 568 -18.59 -17.16 9.36
N VAL A 569 -19.33 -17.92 10.18
CA VAL A 569 -19.44 -17.71 11.64
C VAL A 569 -18.06 -17.69 12.32
N ALA A 570 -17.13 -18.55 11.87
CA ALA A 570 -15.78 -18.61 12.42
C ALA A 570 -14.99 -17.32 12.17
N ALA A 571 -15.07 -16.76 10.95
CA ALA A 571 -14.41 -15.50 10.62
C ALA A 571 -15.03 -14.31 11.35
N THR A 572 -16.35 -14.31 11.52
CA THR A 572 -17.06 -13.33 12.35
C THR A 572 -16.60 -13.36 13.80
N GLN A 573 -16.42 -14.54 14.40
CA GLN A 573 -15.92 -14.64 15.77
C GLN A 573 -14.49 -14.11 15.90
N ILE A 574 -13.60 -14.48 14.97
CA ILE A 574 -12.21 -13.98 14.97
C ILE A 574 -12.17 -12.45 14.84
N PHE A 575 -13.03 -11.88 14.00
CA PHE A 575 -13.14 -10.44 13.83
C PHE A 575 -13.65 -9.74 15.10
N ILE A 576 -14.65 -10.32 15.78
CA ILE A 576 -15.15 -9.82 17.06
C ILE A 576 -14.05 -9.82 18.12
N ASP A 577 -13.29 -10.90 18.24
CA ASP A 577 -12.19 -11.02 19.19
C ASP A 577 -11.12 -9.94 18.90
N ARG A 578 -10.92 -9.58 17.63
CA ARG A 578 -10.02 -8.49 17.24
C ARG A 578 -10.54 -7.12 17.67
N ILE A 579 -11.84 -6.86 17.53
CA ILE A 579 -12.46 -5.60 18.02
C ILE A 579 -12.29 -5.52 19.54
N ARG A 580 -12.54 -6.62 20.28
CA ARG A 580 -12.30 -6.71 21.73
C ARG A 580 -10.89 -6.29 22.12
N SER A 581 -9.91 -6.87 21.44
CA SER A 581 -8.48 -6.62 21.69
C SER A 581 -8.13 -5.15 21.47
N SER A 582 -8.69 -4.57 20.41
CA SER A 582 -8.45 -3.17 20.03
C SER A 582 -9.16 -2.19 20.99
N SER A 583 -10.35 -2.54 21.49
CA SER A 583 -11.09 -1.75 22.47
C SER A 583 -10.54 -1.89 23.90
N ARG A 584 -9.74 -2.94 24.16
CA ARG A 584 -9.17 -3.29 25.47
C ARG A 584 -10.26 -3.55 26.51
N CYS A 585 -11.35 -4.19 26.10
CA CYS A 585 -12.41 -4.64 26.99
C CYS A 585 -12.11 -6.05 27.51
N ASP A 586 -12.28 -6.22 28.81
CA ASP A 586 -12.14 -7.47 29.54
C ASP A 586 -13.20 -8.51 29.15
N THR A 587 -14.37 -8.07 28.69
CA THR A 587 -15.43 -8.97 28.24
C THR A 587 -16.04 -8.54 26.91
N VAL A 588 -16.52 -9.51 26.14
CA VAL A 588 -17.35 -9.25 24.96
C VAL A 588 -18.65 -10.03 25.05
N ASN A 589 -19.75 -9.32 24.80
CA ASN A 589 -21.05 -9.92 24.59
C ASN A 589 -21.39 -9.81 23.11
N VAL A 590 -21.81 -10.92 22.50
CA VAL A 590 -22.21 -10.96 21.09
C VAL A 590 -23.72 -11.18 21.02
N PHE A 591 -24.40 -10.30 20.30
CA PHE A 591 -25.85 -10.36 20.09
C PHE A 591 -26.14 -10.58 18.61
N SER A 592 -27.13 -11.42 18.29
CA SER A 592 -27.58 -11.63 16.90
C SER A 592 -29.05 -11.28 16.74
N GLY A 593 -29.38 -10.41 15.78
CA GLY A 593 -30.77 -10.06 15.45
C GLY A 593 -31.06 -8.55 15.44
N ARG A 594 -32.26 -8.18 14.96
CA ARG A 594 -32.72 -6.78 14.96
C ARG A 594 -33.15 -6.36 16.36
N PHE A 595 -32.58 -5.26 16.85
CA PHE A 595 -33.08 -4.54 18.01
C PHE A 595 -34.46 -3.95 17.64
N TYR A 596 -35.55 -4.59 18.06
CA TYR A 596 -36.86 -3.95 18.13
C TYR A 596 -37.31 -4.03 19.58
N ALA A 597 -36.97 -3.01 20.35
CA ALA A 597 -37.69 -2.73 21.59
C ALA A 597 -39.05 -2.14 21.21
N GLU A 598 -40.06 -2.99 21.00
CA GLU A 598 -41.44 -2.50 21.13
C GLU A 598 -41.61 -2.04 22.58
N ALA A 599 -41.78 -0.72 22.75
CA ALA A 599 -41.91 -0.05 24.03
C ALA A 599 -42.93 -0.76 24.93
N GLY A 600 -42.45 -1.51 25.93
CA GLY A 600 -43.30 -2.13 26.94
C GLY A 600 -42.87 -3.50 27.47
N THR A 601 -41.80 -4.12 26.95
CA THR A 601 -41.28 -5.37 27.50
C THR A 601 -39.99 -5.15 28.29
N ASP A 602 -39.94 -5.76 29.48
CA ASP A 602 -38.83 -5.74 30.44
C ASP A 602 -37.52 -6.19 29.75
N PRO A 603 -36.42 -5.40 29.80
CA PRO A 603 -35.17 -5.72 29.12
C PRO A 603 -34.52 -7.06 29.54
N LEU A 604 -34.98 -7.63 30.65
CA LEU A 604 -34.49 -8.92 31.17
C LEU A 604 -35.13 -10.15 30.50
N ALA A 605 -36.09 -9.98 29.58
CA ALA A 605 -36.88 -11.08 29.01
C ALA A 605 -36.55 -11.48 27.56
N LEU A 606 -35.51 -10.90 26.93
CA LEU A 606 -35.12 -11.19 25.53
C LEU A 606 -33.66 -11.67 25.37
N LEU A 607 -33.10 -12.28 26.42
CA LEU A 607 -31.82 -13.00 26.35
C LEU A 607 -32.10 -14.50 26.13
N ASP A 608 -32.46 -14.88 24.91
CA ASP A 608 -32.26 -16.25 24.42
C ASP A 608 -31.40 -16.19 23.15
N ASP A 609 -30.32 -16.99 23.18
CA ASP A 609 -29.32 -17.30 22.14
C ASP A 609 -28.31 -16.17 21.79
N VAL A 610 -27.00 -16.20 22.09
CA VAL A 610 -26.03 -17.26 22.46
C VAL A 610 -25.07 -16.67 23.51
N ILE A 611 -25.07 -17.21 24.73
CA ILE A 611 -23.98 -16.96 25.70
C ILE A 611 -22.88 -17.99 25.38
N VAL A 612 -21.75 -17.57 24.80
CA VAL A 612 -20.52 -18.36 24.89
C VAL A 612 -19.99 -18.23 26.31
N ASN A 613 -20.57 -19.04 27.19
CA ASN A 613 -20.20 -19.10 28.59
C ASN A 613 -18.99 -20.02 28.72
N HIS A 614 -17.78 -19.45 28.77
CA HIS A 614 -16.67 -20.15 29.41
C HIS A 614 -16.87 -20.03 30.92
N GLY A 615 -17.64 -20.96 31.48
CA GLY A 615 -17.85 -21.05 32.93
C GLY A 615 -16.58 -21.39 33.72
N PRO A 616 -16.56 -21.18 35.05
CA PRO A 616 -15.35 -21.15 35.86
C PRO A 616 -15.01 -22.49 36.54
N GLN A 617 -13.77 -22.96 36.40
CA GLN A 617 -12.81 -23.31 37.46
C GLN A 617 -11.51 -23.83 36.87
#